data_AF-A0AAU5JI18-F1
#
_entry.id   AF-A0AAU5JI18-F1
#
_cell.length_a   1.000
_cell.length_b   1.000
_cell.length_c   1.000
_cell.angle_alpha   90.00
_cell.angle_beta   90.00
_cell.angle_gamma   90.00
#
_symmetry.space_group_name_H-M   'P 1'
#
loop_
_entity.id
_entity.type
_entity.pdbx_description
1 polymer ?
#
loop_
_entity_poly.entity_id
_entity_poly.type
_entity_poly.pdbx_seq_one_letter_code
_entity_poly.pdbx_strand_id
1 'polypeptide(L)'
;MTPKTYSAPSVRQLAAVVDGMAGTVSEGRLRQLRMVVDMFGRMPARTLVPRQPTGTAVDLFEEQVLRTFWSLAVAGNLRHWRKTIGTPLPLPTQRVVRNCLEILAGRVLPEGRWVRLPELPEPELKPTVGRRSLDSLYRGMVDLAAQGPLVRDGTVLSPEDRARVLAMVAVLLDAAPRSGEMAAQSLADLAPGETAVGVRRWSQRRDEARVAEVAAMSGVHPVTVAKVLSGSGSLDNRFSEATEARVVEAAAALPPVPEVEWFELREGSRVAVRRWLKVRERLVSEDISLTGARTALWVSLWPSKAGPIGLPLRAQGLRQGYARGVRALNWVMAGSYGWEPLPTTMEQVRRSVDVVPLLEPPGQ
;
A
#
# COMPACT_ATOMS: atom_id res chain seq x y z
N MET A 1 9.09 -4.19 -21.43
CA MET A 1 8.98 -5.64 -21.15
C MET A 1 8.48 -6.29 -22.41
N THR A 2 9.20 -7.28 -22.94
CA THR A 2 8.77 -8.04 -24.12
C THR A 2 7.42 -8.71 -23.83
N PRO A 3 6.45 -8.70 -24.76
CA PRO A 3 5.18 -9.39 -24.57
C PRO A 3 5.46 -10.87 -24.34
N LYS A 4 4.92 -11.41 -23.24
CA LYS A 4 5.12 -12.81 -22.90
C LYS A 4 4.09 -13.66 -23.65
N THR A 5 4.55 -14.62 -24.43
CA THR A 5 3.67 -15.48 -25.23
C THR A 5 3.12 -16.62 -24.37
N TYR A 6 1.79 -16.69 -24.24
CA TYR A 6 1.10 -17.80 -23.58
C TYR A 6 0.53 -18.78 -24.61
N SER A 7 0.67 -20.08 -24.39
CA SER A 7 0.20 -21.13 -25.30
C SER A 7 -1.33 -21.32 -25.26
N ALA A 8 -1.95 -21.23 -24.09
CA ALA A 8 -3.39 -21.38 -23.91
C ALA A 8 -4.17 -20.11 -24.34
N PRO A 9 -5.20 -20.23 -25.21
CA PRO A 9 -6.04 -19.10 -25.63
C PRO A 9 -6.70 -18.36 -24.46
N SER A 10 -7.23 -19.09 -23.49
CA SER A 10 -7.86 -18.55 -22.28
C SER A 10 -6.91 -17.68 -21.45
N VAL A 11 -5.64 -18.09 -21.34
CA VAL A 11 -4.61 -17.33 -20.62
C VAL A 11 -4.19 -16.08 -21.40
N ARG A 12 -4.12 -16.14 -22.74
CA ARG A 12 -3.89 -14.95 -23.58
C ARG A 12 -5.01 -13.93 -23.42
N GLN A 13 -6.26 -14.38 -23.42
CA GLN A 13 -7.40 -13.49 -23.22
C GLN A 13 -7.36 -12.86 -21.81
N LEU A 14 -7.06 -13.65 -20.77
CA LEU A 14 -6.90 -13.12 -19.41
C LEU A 14 -5.75 -12.11 -19.32
N ALA A 15 -4.63 -12.34 -20.02
CA ALA A 15 -3.53 -11.39 -20.10
C ALA A 15 -3.96 -10.07 -20.74
N ALA A 16 -4.73 -10.11 -21.84
CA ALA A 16 -5.25 -8.92 -22.49
C ALA A 16 -6.19 -8.11 -21.57
N VAL A 17 -7.03 -8.78 -20.77
CA VAL A 17 -7.86 -8.13 -19.74
C VAL A 17 -6.98 -7.38 -18.74
N VAL A 18 -5.90 -8.01 -18.24
CA VAL A 18 -4.98 -7.38 -17.29
C VAL A 18 -4.24 -6.19 -17.92
N ASP A 19 -3.82 -6.29 -19.17
CA ASP A 19 -3.14 -5.18 -19.86
C ASP A 19 -4.10 -4.00 -20.08
N GLY A 20 -5.37 -4.26 -20.38
CA GLY A 20 -6.43 -3.23 -20.45
C GLY A 20 -6.73 -2.54 -19.11
N MET A 21 -6.26 -3.09 -17.98
CA MET A 21 -6.38 -2.45 -16.67
C MET A 21 -5.23 -1.47 -16.37
N ALA A 22 -4.21 -1.37 -17.22
CA ALA A 22 -3.13 -0.40 -17.04
C ALA A 22 -3.71 1.03 -16.96
N GLY A 23 -3.22 1.82 -16.00
CA GLY A 23 -3.76 3.17 -15.71
C GLY A 23 -4.99 3.20 -14.80
N THR A 24 -5.76 2.10 -14.71
CA THR A 24 -6.91 2.01 -13.77
C THR A 24 -6.54 1.43 -12.40
N VAL A 25 -5.42 0.72 -12.32
CA VAL A 25 -4.89 0.13 -11.08
C VAL A 25 -3.44 0.53 -10.85
N SER A 26 -2.97 0.39 -9.60
CA SER A 26 -1.56 0.65 -9.27
C SER A 26 -0.59 -0.24 -10.02
N GLU A 27 0.59 0.28 -10.33
CA GLU A 27 1.73 -0.48 -10.86
C GLU A 27 2.05 -1.74 -10.03
N GLY A 28 1.90 -1.64 -8.71
CA GLY A 28 2.05 -2.79 -7.81
C GLY A 28 0.99 -3.85 -8.04
N ARG A 29 -0.28 -3.43 -8.13
CA ARG A 29 -1.43 -4.30 -8.39
C ARG A 29 -1.34 -4.92 -9.78
N LEU A 30 -0.98 -4.14 -10.79
CA LEU A 30 -0.80 -4.62 -12.17
C LEU A 30 0.26 -5.74 -12.22
N ARG A 31 1.38 -5.57 -11.52
CA ARG A 31 2.39 -6.64 -11.38
C ARG A 31 1.84 -7.89 -10.68
N GLN A 32 1.00 -7.74 -9.66
CA GLN A 32 0.38 -8.87 -8.95
C GLN A 32 -0.63 -9.60 -9.84
N LEU A 33 -1.45 -8.87 -10.61
CA LEU A 33 -2.38 -9.44 -11.57
C LEU A 33 -1.62 -10.22 -12.65
N ARG A 34 -0.59 -9.60 -13.24
CA ARG A 34 0.31 -10.27 -14.20
C ARG A 34 0.96 -11.51 -13.62
N MET A 35 1.38 -11.48 -12.35
CA MET A 35 1.91 -12.66 -11.65
C MET A 35 0.90 -13.81 -11.60
N VAL A 36 -0.39 -13.54 -11.35
CA VAL A 36 -1.45 -14.56 -11.32
C VAL A 36 -1.73 -15.11 -12.72
N VAL A 37 -1.80 -14.26 -13.75
CA VAL A 37 -1.88 -14.71 -15.16
C VAL A 37 -0.72 -15.63 -15.50
N ASP A 38 0.48 -15.25 -15.07
CA ASP A 38 1.70 -16.04 -15.19
C ASP A 38 1.60 -17.41 -14.51
N MET A 39 0.93 -17.50 -13.35
CA MET A 39 0.68 -18.77 -12.66
C MET A 39 -0.27 -19.65 -13.46
N PHE A 40 -1.35 -19.10 -14.04
CA PHE A 40 -2.24 -19.84 -14.94
C PHE A 40 -1.48 -20.35 -16.17
N GLY A 41 -0.60 -19.53 -16.76
CA GLY A 41 0.24 -19.93 -17.89
C GLY A 41 1.23 -21.06 -17.59
N ARG A 42 1.47 -21.39 -16.31
CA ARG A 42 2.32 -22.52 -15.87
C ARG A 42 1.53 -23.77 -15.51
N MET A 43 0.20 -23.70 -15.48
CA MET A 43 -0.61 -24.89 -15.22
C MET A 43 -0.41 -25.91 -16.34
N PRO A 44 -0.33 -27.22 -16.02
CA PRO A 44 -0.30 -28.26 -17.05
C PRO A 44 -1.51 -28.15 -17.99
N ALA A 45 -1.32 -28.26 -19.31
CA ALA A 45 -2.40 -28.11 -20.28
C ALA A 45 -3.63 -29.01 -19.97
N ARG A 46 -3.39 -30.24 -19.50
CA ARG A 46 -4.42 -31.18 -19.05
C ARG A 46 -5.29 -30.71 -17.87
N THR A 47 -4.83 -29.73 -17.11
CA THR A 47 -5.57 -29.14 -15.97
C THR A 47 -6.40 -27.91 -16.36
N LEU A 48 -6.23 -27.42 -17.59
CA LEU A 48 -6.96 -26.27 -18.15
C LEU A 48 -8.11 -26.70 -19.06
N VAL A 49 -8.53 -27.96 -19.00
CA VAL A 49 -9.60 -28.52 -19.86
C VAL A 49 -10.88 -28.66 -19.03
N PRO A 50 -11.81 -27.68 -19.11
CA PRO A 50 -13.22 -27.87 -18.76
C PRO A 50 -13.81 -29.12 -19.39
N ARG A 51 -14.94 -29.60 -18.85
CA ARG A 51 -15.74 -30.65 -19.51
C ARG A 51 -16.16 -30.28 -20.95
N GLN A 52 -16.22 -28.98 -21.29
CA GLN A 52 -16.38 -28.46 -22.66
C GLN A 52 -15.65 -27.11 -22.81
N PRO A 53 -14.41 -27.05 -23.33
CA PRO A 53 -13.66 -25.80 -23.41
C PRO A 53 -14.20 -24.88 -24.51
N THR A 54 -14.63 -23.66 -24.15
CA THR A 54 -14.82 -22.58 -25.13
C THR A 54 -13.48 -21.94 -25.52
N GLY A 55 -12.42 -22.20 -24.75
CA GLY A 55 -11.10 -21.62 -24.93
C GLY A 55 -11.01 -20.19 -24.40
N THR A 56 -11.98 -19.75 -23.58
CA THR A 56 -12.08 -18.36 -23.12
C THR A 56 -11.52 -18.17 -21.71
N ALA A 57 -11.25 -16.93 -21.31
CA ALA A 57 -10.80 -16.61 -19.96
C ALA A 57 -11.83 -17.02 -18.88
N VAL A 58 -13.12 -17.09 -19.22
CA VAL A 58 -14.19 -17.55 -18.31
C VAL A 58 -13.94 -18.99 -17.83
N ASP A 59 -13.42 -19.84 -18.72
CA ASP A 59 -13.10 -21.24 -18.43
C ASP A 59 -12.08 -21.39 -17.28
N LEU A 60 -11.19 -20.40 -17.08
CA LEU A 60 -10.20 -20.40 -15.98
C LEU A 60 -10.84 -20.21 -14.60
N PHE A 61 -12.06 -19.70 -14.57
CA PHE A 61 -12.84 -19.41 -13.37
C PHE A 61 -13.87 -20.50 -13.06
N GLU A 62 -13.87 -21.61 -13.81
CA GLU A 62 -14.63 -22.80 -13.42
C GLU A 62 -14.12 -23.36 -12.09
N GLU A 63 -15.04 -23.86 -11.27
CA GLU A 63 -14.75 -24.32 -9.91
C GLU A 63 -13.62 -25.36 -9.85
N GLN A 64 -13.63 -26.35 -10.76
CA GLN A 64 -12.62 -27.40 -10.78
C GLN A 64 -11.23 -26.86 -11.20
N VAL A 65 -11.20 -25.92 -12.14
CA VAL A 65 -9.96 -25.26 -12.57
C VAL A 65 -9.40 -24.40 -11.45
N LEU A 66 -10.23 -23.59 -10.78
CA LEU A 66 -9.83 -22.75 -9.65
C LEU A 66 -9.34 -23.56 -8.46
N ARG A 67 -10.03 -24.66 -8.09
CA ARG A 67 -9.58 -25.56 -7.02
C ARG A 67 -8.19 -26.15 -7.33
N THR A 68 -7.98 -26.58 -8.58
CA THR A 68 -6.70 -27.12 -9.03
C THR A 68 -5.61 -26.06 -9.05
N PHE A 69 -5.90 -24.89 -9.62
CA PHE A 69 -5.02 -23.72 -9.61
C PHE A 69 -4.59 -23.39 -8.19
N TRP A 70 -5.54 -23.27 -7.25
CA TRP A 70 -5.28 -22.90 -5.88
C TRP A 70 -4.37 -23.91 -5.18
N SER A 71 -4.67 -25.21 -5.30
CA SER A 71 -3.84 -26.28 -4.74
C SER A 71 -2.40 -26.20 -5.24
N LEU A 72 -2.20 -26.08 -6.56
CA LEU A 72 -0.88 -25.96 -7.17
C LEU A 72 -0.17 -24.66 -6.77
N ALA A 73 -0.90 -23.55 -6.68
CA ALA A 73 -0.37 -22.26 -6.27
C ALA A 73 0.13 -22.33 -4.82
N VAL A 74 -0.71 -22.77 -3.88
CA VAL A 74 -0.39 -22.87 -2.45
C VAL A 74 0.80 -23.80 -2.20
N ALA A 75 0.88 -24.94 -2.91
CA ALA A 75 2.01 -25.85 -2.84
C ALA A 75 3.31 -25.27 -3.45
N GLY A 76 3.24 -24.11 -4.12
CA GLY A 76 4.39 -23.47 -4.73
C GLY A 76 4.79 -24.05 -6.09
N ASN A 77 3.94 -24.90 -6.70
CA ASN A 77 4.22 -25.52 -7.99
C ASN A 77 4.15 -24.53 -9.15
N LEU A 78 3.43 -23.42 -8.98
CA LEU A 78 3.27 -22.37 -10.01
C LEU A 78 4.27 -21.22 -9.88
N ARG A 79 5.32 -21.35 -9.05
CA ARG A 79 6.29 -20.28 -8.82
C ARG A 79 7.17 -20.05 -10.05
N HIS A 80 7.54 -18.78 -10.27
CA HIS A 80 8.32 -18.38 -11.43
C HIS A 80 9.75 -18.92 -11.42
N TRP A 81 10.43 -18.83 -10.27
CA TRP A 81 11.84 -19.21 -10.15
C TRP A 81 11.96 -20.70 -9.89
N ARG A 82 12.72 -21.40 -10.75
CA ARG A 82 12.93 -22.86 -10.66
C ARG A 82 13.39 -23.31 -9.27
N LYS A 83 14.30 -22.56 -8.65
CA LYS A 83 14.81 -22.81 -7.28
C LYS A 83 13.78 -22.68 -6.16
N THR A 84 12.59 -22.14 -6.44
CA THR A 84 11.52 -21.95 -5.46
C THR A 84 10.32 -22.84 -5.72
N ILE A 85 10.30 -23.59 -6.83
CA ILE A 85 9.20 -24.51 -7.15
C ILE A 85 9.10 -25.56 -6.04
N GLY A 86 7.87 -25.85 -5.60
CA GLY A 86 7.58 -26.77 -4.50
C GLY A 86 7.76 -26.17 -3.10
N THR A 87 8.23 -24.92 -2.98
CA THR A 87 8.20 -24.20 -1.72
C THR A 87 6.84 -23.53 -1.54
N PRO A 88 6.05 -23.90 -0.49
CA PRO A 88 4.71 -23.38 -0.30
C PRO A 88 4.63 -21.85 -0.28
N LEU A 89 3.52 -21.29 -0.77
CA LEU A 89 3.30 -19.86 -0.72
C LEU A 89 3.01 -19.43 0.73
N PRO A 90 3.72 -18.41 1.25
CA PRO A 90 3.37 -17.80 2.53
C PRO A 90 1.94 -17.25 2.51
N LEU A 91 1.25 -17.29 3.66
CA LEU A 91 -0.13 -16.82 3.80
C LEU A 91 -0.38 -15.39 3.23
N PRO A 92 0.52 -14.39 3.42
CA PRO A 92 0.35 -13.08 2.79
C PRO A 92 0.31 -13.14 1.26
N THR A 93 1.11 -14.01 0.65
CA THR A 93 1.11 -14.19 -0.82
C THR A 93 -0.14 -14.92 -1.28
N GLN A 94 -0.63 -15.90 -0.51
CA GLN A 94 -1.91 -16.57 -0.80
C GLN A 94 -3.06 -15.55 -0.84
N ARG A 95 -3.11 -14.60 0.11
CA ARG A 95 -4.11 -13.51 0.06
C ARG A 95 -4.00 -12.64 -1.18
N VAL A 96 -2.77 -12.28 -1.58
CA VAL A 96 -2.56 -11.51 -2.81
C VAL A 96 -3.11 -12.28 -4.02
N VAL A 97 -2.82 -13.58 -4.12
CA VAL A 97 -3.35 -14.42 -5.20
C VAL A 97 -4.88 -14.47 -5.14
N ARG A 98 -5.49 -14.73 -3.98
CA ARG A 98 -6.95 -14.72 -3.80
C ARG A 98 -7.57 -13.40 -4.26
N ASN A 99 -7.07 -12.27 -3.78
CA ASN A 99 -7.62 -10.95 -4.11
C ASN A 99 -7.42 -10.61 -5.60
N CYS A 100 -6.36 -11.10 -6.23
CA CYS A 100 -6.19 -10.99 -7.67
C CYS A 100 -7.19 -11.86 -8.43
N LEU A 101 -7.46 -13.09 -7.99
CA LEU A 101 -8.51 -13.94 -8.59
C LEU A 101 -9.89 -13.28 -8.51
N GLU A 102 -10.21 -12.66 -7.38
CA GLU A 102 -11.47 -11.93 -7.17
C GLU A 102 -11.63 -10.78 -8.17
N ILE A 103 -10.60 -9.94 -8.30
CA ILE A 103 -10.59 -8.83 -9.27
C ILE A 103 -10.73 -9.34 -10.69
N LEU A 104 -9.99 -10.39 -11.06
CA LEU A 104 -10.02 -10.94 -12.41
C LEU A 104 -11.38 -11.58 -12.72
N ALA A 105 -11.97 -12.29 -11.76
CA ALA A 105 -13.30 -12.87 -11.89
C ALA A 105 -14.35 -11.79 -12.19
N GLY A 106 -14.34 -10.69 -11.44
CA GLY A 106 -15.25 -9.57 -11.67
C GLY A 106 -15.07 -8.83 -13.01
N ARG A 107 -13.97 -9.09 -13.74
CA ARG A 107 -13.73 -8.54 -15.09
C ARG A 107 -14.04 -9.49 -16.23
N VAL A 108 -14.06 -10.79 -15.95
CA VAL A 108 -14.14 -11.84 -16.98
C VAL A 108 -15.49 -12.54 -16.95
N LEU A 109 -16.08 -12.70 -15.77
CA LEU A 109 -17.38 -13.35 -15.63
C LEU A 109 -18.52 -12.43 -16.10
N PRO A 110 -19.58 -12.99 -16.68
CA PRO A 110 -20.80 -12.24 -16.96
C PRO A 110 -21.38 -11.58 -15.70
N GLU A 111 -22.10 -10.48 -15.89
CA GLU A 111 -22.78 -9.78 -14.79
C GLU A 111 -23.67 -10.75 -13.99
N GLY A 112 -23.64 -10.60 -12.66
CA GLY A 112 -24.38 -11.47 -11.74
C GLY A 112 -23.74 -12.85 -11.49
N ARG A 113 -22.64 -13.21 -12.18
CA ARG A 113 -21.90 -14.46 -11.94
C ARG A 113 -20.67 -14.22 -11.06
N TRP A 114 -20.45 -15.15 -10.12
CA TRP A 114 -19.40 -15.06 -9.11
C TRP A 114 -18.68 -16.39 -8.97
N VAL A 115 -17.50 -16.38 -8.35
CA VAL A 115 -16.75 -17.58 -8.00
C VAL A 115 -16.53 -17.68 -6.52
N ARG A 116 -16.64 -18.91 -6.00
CA ARG A 116 -16.26 -19.20 -4.63
C ARG A 116 -14.74 -19.33 -4.55
N LEU A 117 -14.11 -18.37 -3.88
CA LEU A 117 -12.68 -18.41 -3.61
C LEU A 117 -12.40 -19.01 -2.23
N PRO A 118 -11.24 -19.66 -2.02
CA PRO A 118 -10.88 -20.22 -0.74
C PRO A 118 -10.86 -19.18 0.38
N GLU A 119 -11.36 -19.58 1.54
CA GLU A 119 -11.23 -18.82 2.77
C GLU A 119 -9.82 -18.96 3.31
N LEU A 120 -9.27 -17.84 3.77
CA LEU A 120 -7.94 -17.80 4.37
C LEU A 120 -8.11 -17.38 5.83
N PRO A 121 -7.38 -18.01 6.76
CA PRO A 121 -7.44 -17.63 8.18
C PRO A 121 -7.17 -16.14 8.30
N GLU A 122 -7.85 -15.40 9.18
CA GLU A 122 -7.55 -13.97 9.37
C GLU A 122 -6.17 -13.80 10.01
N PRO A 123 -5.38 -12.79 9.58
CA PRO A 123 -4.06 -12.60 10.16
C PRO A 123 -4.23 -11.98 11.55
N GLU A 124 -3.67 -12.63 12.57
CA GLU A 124 -3.52 -11.99 13.86
C GLU A 124 -2.65 -10.74 13.71
N LEU A 125 -3.27 -9.60 13.98
CA LEU A 125 -2.64 -8.32 13.85
C LEU A 125 -1.72 -8.10 15.05
N LYS A 126 -0.45 -7.78 14.78
CA LYS A 126 0.47 -7.35 15.84
C LYS A 126 -0.10 -6.15 16.59
N PRO A 127 0.15 -6.06 17.92
CA PRO A 127 -0.29 -4.92 18.71
C PRO A 127 0.24 -3.59 18.13
N THR A 128 -0.59 -2.57 18.29
CA THR A 128 -0.29 -1.18 17.99
C THR A 128 0.60 -0.57 19.08
N VAL A 129 1.16 0.60 18.80
CA VAL A 129 1.98 1.36 19.74
C VAL A 129 1.06 2.12 20.70
N GLY A 130 1.44 2.21 21.98
CA GLY A 130 0.72 2.99 22.96
C GLY A 130 0.76 4.49 22.68
N ARG A 131 -0.33 5.21 22.97
CA ARG A 131 -0.43 6.66 22.73
C ARG A 131 0.64 7.48 23.47
N ARG A 132 0.95 7.11 24.72
CA ARG A 132 2.00 7.75 25.53
C ARG A 132 3.38 7.69 24.86
N SER A 133 3.71 6.56 24.26
CA SER A 133 5.00 6.34 23.58
C SER A 133 5.11 7.22 22.33
N LEU A 134 4.01 7.37 21.58
CA LEU A 134 3.94 8.27 20.43
C LEU A 134 4.06 9.74 20.84
N ASP A 135 3.42 10.15 21.94
CA ASP A 135 3.53 11.51 22.47
C ASP A 135 4.95 11.83 22.96
N SER A 136 5.62 10.89 23.64
CA SER A 136 7.03 11.03 24.04
C SER A 136 7.96 11.17 22.84
N LEU A 137 7.78 10.33 21.81
CA LEU A 137 8.51 10.44 20.55
C LEU A 137 8.29 11.80 19.90
N TYR A 138 7.07 12.32 19.91
CA TYR A 138 6.75 13.63 19.37
C TYR A 138 7.50 14.75 20.08
N ARG A 139 7.48 14.75 21.41
CA ARG A 139 8.17 15.76 22.22
C ARG A 139 9.69 15.71 22.00
N GLY A 140 10.26 14.51 21.92
CA GLY A 140 11.68 14.32 21.65
C GLY A 140 12.11 14.56 20.19
N MET A 141 11.17 14.69 19.25
CA MET A 141 11.49 14.78 17.82
C MET A 141 12.29 16.03 17.46
N VAL A 142 12.01 17.16 18.10
CA VAL A 142 12.75 18.42 17.92
C VAL A 142 14.20 18.25 18.35
N ASP A 143 14.42 17.67 19.54
CA ASP A 143 15.76 17.42 20.08
C ASP A 143 16.53 16.44 19.22
N LEU A 144 15.88 15.35 18.79
CA LEU A 144 16.47 14.35 17.90
C LEU A 144 16.83 14.94 16.54
N ALA A 145 16.04 15.87 16.04
CA ALA A 145 16.32 16.58 14.80
C ALA A 145 17.47 17.59 14.94
N ALA A 146 17.72 18.10 16.16
CA ALA A 146 18.72 19.13 16.45
C ALA A 146 20.11 18.59 16.82
N GLN A 147 20.21 17.41 17.43
CA GLN A 147 21.48 16.88 17.97
C GLN A 147 22.45 16.37 16.89
N GLY A 148 23.75 16.24 17.19
CA GLY A 148 24.78 15.68 16.26
C GLY A 148 24.58 14.18 15.96
N PRO A 149 25.42 13.53 15.14
CA PRO A 149 25.23 12.13 14.74
C PRO A 149 24.95 11.24 15.97
N LEU A 150 23.92 10.42 15.86
CA LEU A 150 23.50 9.53 16.93
C LEU A 150 24.42 8.30 16.87
N VAL A 151 25.33 8.17 17.85
CA VAL A 151 26.34 7.11 17.92
C VAL A 151 26.15 6.28 19.18
N ARG A 152 26.08 4.95 19.02
CA ARG A 152 26.13 4.00 20.13
C ARG A 152 26.77 2.70 19.68
N ASP A 153 27.77 2.21 20.42
CA ASP A 153 28.44 0.92 20.17
C ASP A 153 28.91 0.76 18.71
N GLY A 154 29.51 1.82 18.14
CA GLY A 154 29.96 1.84 16.74
C GLY A 154 28.85 1.93 15.69
N THR A 155 27.57 1.85 16.09
CA THR A 155 26.43 2.11 15.22
C THR A 155 26.20 3.62 15.13
N VAL A 156 26.39 4.18 13.94
CA VAL A 156 26.19 5.60 13.65
C VAL A 156 24.95 5.75 12.77
N LEU A 157 24.01 6.58 13.20
CA LEU A 157 22.98 7.09 12.31
C LEU A 157 23.49 8.39 11.70
N SER A 158 23.75 8.39 10.39
CA SER A 158 24.24 9.58 9.70
C SER A 158 23.23 10.73 9.82
N PRO A 159 23.68 12.00 9.76
CA PRO A 159 22.77 13.14 9.77
C PRO A 159 21.68 13.04 8.69
N GLU A 160 22.00 12.52 7.51
CA GLU A 160 21.08 12.33 6.39
C GLU A 160 20.05 11.23 6.66
N ASP A 161 20.50 10.05 7.10
CA ASP A 161 19.59 8.93 7.43
C ASP A 161 18.66 9.32 8.58
N ARG A 162 19.17 10.07 9.57
CA ARG A 162 18.37 10.61 10.66
C ARG A 162 17.34 11.61 10.19
N ALA A 163 17.74 12.63 9.43
CA ALA A 163 16.83 13.65 8.92
C ALA A 163 15.68 12.99 8.14
N ARG A 164 16.01 12.01 7.28
CA ARG A 164 15.02 11.26 6.51
C ARG A 164 14.08 10.44 7.39
N VAL A 165 14.60 9.65 8.33
CA VAL A 165 13.75 8.78 9.17
C VAL A 165 12.85 9.60 10.09
N LEU A 166 13.35 10.69 10.67
CA LEU A 166 12.54 11.58 11.51
C LEU A 166 11.42 12.24 10.70
N ALA A 167 11.71 12.72 9.48
CA ALA A 167 10.69 13.27 8.59
C ALA A 167 9.65 12.22 8.18
N MET A 168 10.07 10.98 7.89
CA MET A 168 9.13 9.87 7.61
C MET A 168 8.25 9.57 8.82
N VAL A 169 8.82 9.51 10.02
CA VAL A 169 8.09 9.27 11.26
C VAL A 169 7.09 10.41 11.53
N ALA A 170 7.52 11.67 11.39
CA ALA A 170 6.67 12.85 11.51
C ALA A 170 5.42 12.77 10.62
N VAL A 171 5.61 12.57 9.32
CA VAL A 171 4.50 12.45 8.37
C VAL A 171 3.64 11.22 8.66
N LEU A 172 4.24 10.11 9.10
CA LEU A 172 3.48 8.90 9.46
C LEU A 172 2.54 9.15 10.64
N LEU A 173 2.99 9.95 11.59
CA LEU A 173 2.25 10.22 12.81
C LEU A 173 1.21 11.35 12.65
N ASP A 174 1.41 12.28 11.72
CA ASP A 174 0.46 13.38 11.43
C ASP A 174 -0.58 13.04 10.36
N ALA A 175 -0.23 12.20 9.38
CA ALA A 175 -1.08 11.95 8.21
C ALA A 175 -1.38 10.46 7.94
N ALA A 176 -0.71 9.55 8.67
CA ALA A 176 -0.89 8.11 8.56
C ALA A 176 -0.89 7.54 7.11
N PRO A 177 -0.01 7.97 6.18
CA PRO A 177 0.01 7.44 4.83
C PRO A 177 0.47 5.98 4.81
N ARG A 178 -0.07 5.20 3.89
CA ARG A 178 0.51 3.90 3.53
C ARG A 178 1.87 4.11 2.85
N SER A 179 2.72 3.09 2.85
CA SER A 179 4.04 3.20 2.20
C SER A 179 3.98 3.54 0.71
N GLY A 180 2.90 3.18 0.02
CA GLY A 180 2.66 3.54 -1.38
C GLY A 180 2.25 5.01 -1.54
N GLU A 181 1.37 5.49 -0.68
CA GLU A 181 0.89 6.88 -0.64
C GLU A 181 2.04 7.81 -0.28
N MET A 182 2.80 7.47 0.76
CA MET A 182 4.00 8.21 1.17
C MET A 182 5.04 8.24 0.05
N ALA A 183 5.33 7.10 -0.59
CA ALA A 183 6.30 7.04 -1.70
C ALA A 183 5.88 7.87 -2.92
N ALA A 184 4.59 8.16 -3.07
CA ALA A 184 4.06 8.99 -4.15
C ALA A 184 4.04 10.49 -3.81
N GLN A 185 4.42 10.89 -2.59
CA GLN A 185 4.48 12.30 -2.20
C GLN A 185 5.56 13.06 -2.96
N SER A 186 5.22 14.29 -3.28
CA SER A 186 6.03 15.27 -3.97
C SER A 186 6.15 16.56 -3.14
N LEU A 187 7.01 17.48 -3.57
CA LEU A 187 7.11 18.81 -2.97
C LEU A 187 5.80 19.60 -3.06
N ALA A 188 4.98 19.35 -4.09
CA ALA A 188 3.65 19.97 -4.22
C ALA A 188 2.64 19.44 -3.18
N ASP A 189 2.98 18.36 -2.48
CA ASP A 189 2.19 17.83 -1.37
C ASP A 189 2.66 18.38 -0.02
N LEU A 190 3.41 19.50 -0.01
CA LEU A 190 3.74 20.24 1.19
C LEU A 190 3.18 21.66 1.06
N ALA A 191 2.44 22.09 2.08
CA ALA A 191 1.94 23.44 2.15
C ALA A 191 3.08 24.44 2.39
N PRO A 192 2.91 25.74 2.07
CA PRO A 192 3.90 26.77 2.37
C PRO A 192 4.37 26.71 3.84
N GLY A 193 5.69 26.77 4.04
CA GLY A 193 6.32 26.66 5.35
C GLY A 193 6.17 25.29 6.02
N GLU A 194 5.88 24.24 5.23
CA GLU A 194 5.68 22.86 5.70
C GLU A 194 4.63 22.78 6.81
N THR A 195 3.60 23.62 6.73
CA THR A 195 2.54 23.71 7.75
C THR A 195 1.60 22.50 7.70
N ALA A 196 1.49 21.86 6.54
CA ALA A 196 0.66 20.70 6.29
C ALA A 196 1.24 19.83 5.17
N VAL A 197 0.77 18.59 5.11
CA VAL A 197 1.17 17.59 4.12
C VAL A 197 -0.04 16.96 3.43
N GLY A 198 0.03 16.86 2.12
CA GLY A 198 -0.96 16.19 1.27
C GLY A 198 -0.74 14.68 1.19
N VAL A 199 -1.82 13.92 1.22
CA VAL A 199 -1.83 12.48 0.99
C VAL A 199 -2.87 12.12 -0.06
N ARG A 200 -2.41 11.59 -1.20
CA ARG A 200 -3.30 11.04 -2.22
C ARG A 200 -3.82 9.67 -1.78
N ARG A 201 -5.10 9.58 -1.41
CA ARG A 201 -5.73 8.31 -1.03
C ARG A 201 -6.13 7.52 -2.27
N TRP A 202 -5.61 6.30 -2.40
CA TRP A 202 -5.94 5.44 -3.52
C TRP A 202 -7.23 4.65 -3.22
N SER A 203 -8.04 4.42 -4.27
CA SER A 203 -9.46 4.03 -4.28
C SER A 203 -9.98 3.14 -3.15
N GLN A 204 -9.20 2.16 -2.66
CA GLN A 204 -9.59 1.27 -1.56
C GLN A 204 -9.95 1.99 -0.26
N ARG A 205 -9.56 3.26 -0.07
CA ARG A 205 -9.96 4.07 1.09
C ARG A 205 -10.78 5.31 0.80
N ARG A 206 -11.03 5.65 -0.47
CA ARG A 206 -11.97 6.76 -0.77
C ARG A 206 -13.34 6.43 -0.18
N ASP A 207 -13.74 5.17 -0.27
CA ASP A 207 -15.05 4.75 0.21
C ASP A 207 -15.03 4.42 1.73
N GLU A 208 -13.93 3.87 2.26
CA GLU A 208 -13.78 3.61 3.71
C GLU A 208 -13.77 4.91 4.55
N ALA A 209 -13.15 6.00 4.04
CA ALA A 209 -13.08 7.28 4.75
C ALA A 209 -14.48 7.87 5.03
N ARG A 210 -15.46 7.54 4.18
CA ARG A 210 -16.84 8.01 4.30
C ARG A 210 -17.77 7.01 4.95
N VAL A 211 -17.28 5.85 5.37
CA VAL A 211 -18.14 4.82 5.96
C VAL A 211 -18.95 5.40 7.12
N ALA A 212 -18.36 6.29 7.92
CA ALA A 212 -19.06 6.97 9.00
C ALA A 212 -20.11 7.98 8.49
N GLU A 213 -19.76 8.82 7.51
CA GLU A 213 -20.69 9.81 6.91
C GLU A 213 -21.86 9.12 6.20
N VAL A 214 -21.56 8.12 5.38
CA VAL A 214 -22.56 7.33 4.66
C VAL A 214 -23.40 6.51 5.64
N ALA A 215 -22.82 5.96 6.72
CA ALA A 215 -23.59 5.30 7.79
C ALA A 215 -24.54 6.27 8.50
N ALA A 216 -24.07 7.47 8.83
CA ALA A 216 -24.88 8.50 9.45
C ALA A 216 -26.04 8.94 8.54
N MET A 217 -25.79 9.07 7.24
CA MET A 217 -26.80 9.54 6.29
C MET A 217 -27.78 8.45 5.83
N SER A 218 -27.30 7.21 5.66
CA SER A 218 -28.13 6.06 5.26
C SER A 218 -28.85 5.38 6.43
N GLY A 219 -28.42 5.64 7.67
CA GLY A 219 -28.87 4.93 8.87
C GLY A 219 -28.40 3.47 8.94
N VAL A 220 -27.42 3.08 8.11
CA VAL A 220 -26.90 1.72 8.01
C VAL A 220 -25.63 1.60 8.84
N HIS A 221 -25.43 0.45 9.51
CA HIS A 221 -24.25 0.24 10.35
C HIS A 221 -22.93 0.37 9.55
N PRO A 222 -21.88 1.02 10.08
CA PRO A 222 -20.60 1.25 9.39
C PRO A 222 -19.99 0.01 8.72
N VAL A 223 -20.04 -1.15 9.38
CA VAL A 223 -19.51 -2.41 8.82
C VAL A 223 -20.28 -2.84 7.56
N THR A 224 -21.59 -2.63 7.53
CA THR A 224 -22.43 -2.95 6.38
C THR A 224 -22.16 -1.97 5.24
N VAL A 225 -22.08 -0.67 5.54
CA VAL A 225 -21.69 0.37 4.58
C VAL A 225 -20.33 0.03 3.94
N ALA A 226 -19.33 -0.31 4.75
CA ALA A 226 -18.00 -0.69 4.26
C ALA A 226 -18.05 -1.90 3.31
N LYS A 227 -18.87 -2.92 3.61
CA LYS A 227 -19.03 -4.10 2.76
C LYS A 227 -19.76 -3.80 1.44
N VAL A 228 -20.80 -2.97 1.48
CA VAL A 228 -21.54 -2.55 0.27
C VAL A 228 -20.62 -1.73 -0.63
N LEU A 229 -19.96 -0.71 -0.09
CA LEU A 229 -19.08 0.17 -0.87
C LEU A 229 -17.84 -0.56 -1.43
N SER A 230 -17.31 -1.54 -0.69
CA SER A 230 -16.18 -2.35 -1.16
C SER A 230 -16.59 -3.52 -2.08
N GLY A 231 -17.88 -3.72 -2.34
CA GLY A 231 -18.40 -4.87 -3.10
C GLY A 231 -18.04 -6.24 -2.49
N SER A 232 -17.65 -6.27 -1.21
CA SER A 232 -17.05 -7.44 -0.54
C SER A 232 -18.09 -8.35 0.16
N GLY A 233 -19.32 -8.39 -0.35
CA GLY A 233 -20.39 -9.24 0.17
C GLY A 233 -20.08 -10.73 -0.03
N SER A 234 -19.91 -11.48 1.06
CA SER A 234 -19.91 -12.95 1.01
C SER A 234 -21.28 -13.48 0.55
N LEU A 235 -21.31 -14.68 -0.04
CA LEU A 235 -22.52 -15.42 -0.41
C LEU A 235 -23.55 -15.51 0.74
N ASP A 236 -23.09 -15.58 1.99
CA ASP A 236 -23.93 -15.70 3.18
C ASP A 236 -24.38 -14.34 3.77
N ASN A 237 -24.01 -13.23 3.12
CA ASN A 237 -24.20 -11.89 3.68
C ASN A 237 -24.65 -10.89 2.60
N ARG A 238 -25.53 -11.33 1.69
CA ARG A 238 -26.20 -10.41 0.75
C ARG A 238 -27.09 -9.47 1.52
N PHE A 239 -26.86 -8.18 1.35
CA PHE A 239 -27.76 -7.18 1.89
C PHE A 239 -29.01 -7.12 1.01
N SER A 240 -30.15 -6.75 1.58
CA SER A 240 -31.34 -6.46 0.78
C SER A 240 -31.02 -5.36 -0.25
N GLU A 241 -31.55 -5.45 -1.47
CA GLU A 241 -31.42 -4.42 -2.51
C GLU A 241 -31.76 -3.02 -1.97
N ALA A 242 -32.76 -2.91 -1.09
CA ALA A 242 -33.14 -1.66 -0.42
C ALA A 242 -32.06 -1.07 0.52
N THR A 243 -31.18 -1.90 1.07
CA THR A 243 -30.06 -1.46 1.92
C THR A 243 -28.88 -1.05 1.06
N GLU A 244 -28.61 -1.79 -0.02
CA GLU A 244 -27.58 -1.42 -0.99
C GLU A 244 -27.93 -0.09 -1.68
N ALA A 245 -29.18 0.07 -2.13
CA ALA A 245 -29.67 1.30 -2.75
C ALA A 245 -29.52 2.51 -1.82
N ARG A 246 -29.90 2.39 -0.53
CA ARG A 246 -29.73 3.47 0.46
C ARG A 246 -28.27 3.85 0.68
N VAL A 247 -27.36 2.88 0.72
CA VAL A 247 -25.93 3.15 0.90
C VAL A 247 -25.35 3.82 -0.36
N VAL A 248 -25.73 3.37 -1.54
CA VAL A 248 -25.27 3.93 -2.82
C VAL A 248 -25.80 5.35 -3.04
N GLU A 249 -27.10 5.57 -2.80
CA GLU A 249 -27.72 6.90 -2.87
C GLU A 249 -27.06 7.87 -1.88
N ALA A 250 -26.82 7.41 -0.64
CA ALA A 250 -26.14 8.22 0.34
C ALA A 250 -24.69 8.53 -0.05
N ALA A 251 -23.95 7.57 -0.60
CA ALA A 251 -22.60 7.84 -1.09
C ALA A 251 -22.58 8.84 -2.26
N ALA A 252 -23.57 8.78 -3.16
CA ALA A 252 -23.67 9.64 -4.34
C ALA A 252 -24.10 11.07 -4.02
N ALA A 253 -24.92 11.28 -2.99
CA ALA A 253 -25.38 12.61 -2.57
C ALA A 253 -24.27 13.45 -1.91
N LEU A 254 -23.17 12.81 -1.52
CA LEU A 254 -22.07 13.48 -0.88
C LEU A 254 -21.04 14.00 -1.90
N PRO A 255 -20.38 15.15 -1.63
CA PRO A 255 -19.39 15.73 -2.55
C PRO A 255 -18.23 14.76 -2.81
N PRO A 256 -17.60 14.77 -4.00
CA PRO A 256 -16.52 13.84 -4.32
C PRO A 256 -15.38 13.94 -3.32
N VAL A 257 -14.86 12.80 -2.87
CA VAL A 257 -13.71 12.75 -1.95
C VAL A 257 -12.54 13.47 -2.63
N PRO A 258 -11.90 14.46 -1.96
CA PRO A 258 -10.77 15.16 -2.54
C PRO A 258 -9.68 14.15 -2.91
N GLU A 259 -9.04 14.35 -4.06
CA GLU A 259 -7.97 13.46 -4.52
C GLU A 259 -6.79 13.47 -3.53
N VAL A 260 -6.56 14.62 -2.89
CA VAL A 260 -5.54 14.86 -1.88
C VAL A 260 -6.22 15.28 -0.58
N GLU A 261 -6.02 14.51 0.48
CA GLU A 261 -6.34 14.94 1.84
C GLU A 261 -5.15 15.67 2.44
N TRP A 262 -5.38 16.82 3.05
CA TRP A 262 -4.32 17.60 3.72
C TRP A 262 -4.35 17.37 5.21
N PHE A 263 -3.19 17.28 5.84
CA PHE A 263 -3.05 17.07 7.29
C PHE A 263 -2.10 18.10 7.87
N GLU A 264 -2.48 18.73 8.97
CA GLU A 264 -1.60 19.67 9.65
C GLU A 264 -0.35 18.95 10.17
N LEU A 265 0.82 19.54 9.91
CA LEU A 265 2.07 19.10 10.52
C LEU A 265 2.26 19.84 11.84
N ARG A 266 2.49 19.10 12.92
CA ARG A 266 2.86 19.68 14.23
C ARG A 266 4.25 20.30 14.18
N GLU A 267 4.54 21.22 15.10
CA GLU A 267 5.81 21.97 15.12
C GLU A 267 7.06 21.08 14.97
N GLY A 268 7.17 20.01 15.77
CA GLY A 268 8.27 19.05 15.67
C GLY A 268 8.35 18.35 14.31
N SER A 269 7.21 18.05 13.71
CA SER A 269 7.13 17.51 12.34
C SER A 269 7.62 18.51 11.30
N ARG A 270 7.25 19.78 11.43
CA ARG A 270 7.73 20.86 10.52
C ARG A 270 9.26 20.95 10.58
N VAL A 271 9.83 20.90 11.79
CA VAL A 271 11.29 20.90 11.98
C VAL A 271 11.94 19.69 11.31
N ALA A 272 11.42 18.48 11.53
CA ALA A 272 11.96 17.26 10.94
C ALA A 272 11.89 17.28 9.41
N VAL A 273 10.74 17.69 8.84
CA VAL A 273 10.55 17.81 7.39
C VAL A 273 11.49 18.87 6.80
N ARG A 274 11.61 20.07 7.40
CA ARG A 274 12.55 21.11 6.94
C ARG A 274 14.00 20.63 6.92
N ARG A 275 14.44 19.90 7.96
CA ARG A 275 15.79 19.33 8.02
C ARG A 275 16.01 18.31 6.90
N TRP A 276 15.00 17.48 6.63
CA TRP A 276 15.04 16.56 5.50
C TRP A 276 15.11 17.29 4.16
N LEU A 277 14.32 18.34 3.94
CA LEU A 277 14.33 19.10 2.69
C LEU A 277 15.71 19.68 2.37
N LYS A 278 16.43 20.21 3.37
CA LYS A 278 17.82 20.68 3.21
C LYS A 278 18.77 19.56 2.79
N VAL A 279 18.63 18.37 3.38
CA VAL A 279 19.44 17.20 2.99
C VAL A 279 19.09 16.77 1.57
N ARG A 280 17.80 16.64 1.29
CA ARG A 280 17.24 16.22 0.00
C ARG A 280 17.72 17.12 -1.13
N GLU A 281 17.66 18.44 -0.97
CA GLU A 281 18.08 19.41 -1.98
C GLU A 281 19.53 19.18 -2.42
N ARG A 282 20.45 18.92 -1.48
CA ARG A 282 21.85 18.59 -1.78
C ARG A 282 22.02 17.26 -2.53
N LEU A 283 21.08 16.34 -2.39
CA LEU A 283 21.13 15.01 -3.04
C LEU A 283 20.52 15.00 -4.44
N VAL A 284 19.74 16.02 -4.78
CA VAL A 284 19.07 16.16 -6.08
C VAL A 284 19.56 17.39 -6.85
N SER A 285 20.63 18.03 -6.37
CA SER A 285 21.24 19.21 -6.98
C SER A 285 21.73 18.92 -8.40
N GLU A 286 21.89 19.98 -9.19
CA GLU A 286 22.05 19.92 -10.65
C GLU A 286 23.29 19.15 -11.12
N ASP A 287 24.28 18.99 -10.25
CA ASP A 287 25.52 18.25 -10.49
C ASP A 287 25.30 16.74 -10.68
N ILE A 288 24.11 16.23 -10.34
CA ILE A 288 23.71 14.83 -10.51
C ILE A 288 22.63 14.77 -11.59
N SER A 289 23.04 14.48 -12.82
CA SER A 289 22.15 14.34 -13.99
C SER A 289 21.01 13.34 -13.73
N LEU A 290 19.84 13.84 -13.32
CA LEU A 290 18.61 13.06 -13.18
C LEU A 290 17.55 13.62 -14.11
N THR A 291 17.28 12.89 -15.19
CA THR A 291 16.28 13.21 -16.23
C THR A 291 14.83 12.98 -15.77
N GLY A 292 14.56 12.94 -14.46
CA GLY A 292 13.20 12.79 -13.94
C GLY A 292 13.11 12.66 -12.42
N ALA A 293 12.27 13.51 -11.84
CA ALA A 293 11.74 13.51 -10.47
C ALA A 293 12.47 14.31 -9.37
N ARG A 294 13.00 15.50 -9.73
CA ARG A 294 13.32 16.59 -8.77
C ARG A 294 12.14 17.02 -7.88
N THR A 295 10.93 16.54 -8.14
CA THR A 295 9.72 16.83 -7.37
C THR A 295 9.43 15.81 -6.26
N ALA A 296 10.05 14.62 -6.27
CA ALA A 296 9.73 13.57 -5.30
C ALA A 296 10.18 13.93 -3.87
N LEU A 297 9.34 13.75 -2.86
CA LEU A 297 9.68 14.11 -1.47
C LEU A 297 10.72 13.15 -0.87
N TRP A 298 10.66 11.87 -1.22
CA TRP A 298 11.50 10.82 -0.62
C TRP A 298 12.50 10.27 -1.63
N VAL A 299 13.79 10.38 -1.32
CA VAL A 299 14.88 9.96 -2.23
C VAL A 299 15.86 8.99 -1.58
N SER A 300 16.59 8.26 -2.42
CA SER A 300 17.66 7.34 -2.02
C SER A 300 18.83 8.13 -1.42
N LEU A 301 19.38 7.61 -0.32
CA LEU A 301 20.63 8.10 0.30
C LEU A 301 21.85 7.29 -0.12
N TRP A 302 21.63 6.14 -0.74
CA TRP A 302 22.66 5.17 -1.09
C TRP A 302 22.46 4.73 -2.53
N PRO A 303 23.54 4.50 -3.30
CA PRO A 303 23.44 3.86 -4.60
C PRO A 303 22.75 2.50 -4.46
N SER A 304 21.93 2.14 -5.45
CA SER A 304 21.21 0.88 -5.45
C SER A 304 21.10 0.31 -6.86
N LYS A 305 20.54 -0.90 -6.97
CA LYS A 305 20.18 -1.47 -8.28
C LYS A 305 19.23 -0.59 -9.09
N ALA A 306 18.52 0.33 -8.46
CA ALA A 306 17.64 1.28 -9.13
C ALA A 306 18.38 2.48 -9.73
N GLY A 307 19.64 2.71 -9.33
CA GLY A 307 20.51 3.79 -9.83
C GLY A 307 21.18 4.58 -8.69
N PRO A 308 21.65 5.81 -8.97
CA PRO A 308 22.44 6.59 -8.03
C PRO A 308 21.63 7.10 -6.81
N ILE A 309 22.33 7.82 -5.94
CA ILE A 309 21.77 8.61 -4.85
C ILE A 309 20.82 9.68 -5.44
N GLY A 310 19.80 10.10 -4.68
CA GLY A 310 18.86 11.14 -5.11
C GLY A 310 17.66 10.65 -5.92
N LEU A 311 17.59 9.35 -6.25
CA LEU A 311 16.45 8.77 -6.96
C LEU A 311 15.20 8.63 -6.07
N PRO A 312 13.99 8.83 -6.62
CA PRO A 312 12.75 8.61 -5.86
C PRO A 312 12.65 7.23 -5.24
N LEU A 313 12.29 7.17 -3.96
CA LEU A 313 12.03 5.91 -3.27
C LEU A 313 10.69 5.33 -3.72
N ARG A 314 10.74 4.13 -4.30
CA ARG A 314 9.55 3.30 -4.49
C ARG A 314 9.06 2.78 -3.13
N ALA A 315 7.79 2.40 -3.03
CA ALA A 315 7.17 1.90 -1.79
C ALA A 315 7.97 0.80 -1.05
N GLN A 316 8.66 -0.09 -1.78
CA GLN A 316 9.55 -1.08 -1.15
C GLN A 316 10.82 -0.45 -0.57
N GLY A 317 11.46 0.44 -1.32
CA GLY A 317 12.65 1.18 -0.85
C GLY A 317 12.32 2.05 0.35
N LEU A 318 11.15 2.68 0.35
CA LEU A 318 10.64 3.45 1.49
C LEU A 318 10.47 2.58 2.74
N ARG A 319 9.79 1.43 2.63
CA ARG A 319 9.64 0.49 3.76
C ARG A 319 10.98 0.01 4.31
N GLN A 320 11.92 -0.31 3.42
CA GLN A 320 13.27 -0.74 3.82
C GLN A 320 14.07 0.40 4.48
N GLY A 321 13.94 1.62 3.95
CA GLY A 321 14.55 2.83 4.51
C GLY A 321 14.01 3.13 5.90
N TYR A 322 12.68 3.14 6.07
CA TYR A 322 12.01 3.28 7.35
C TYR A 322 12.46 2.20 8.34
N ALA A 323 12.38 0.92 7.98
CA ALA A 323 12.74 -0.18 8.88
C ALA A 323 14.22 -0.18 9.29
N ARG A 324 15.11 0.30 8.41
CA ARG A 324 16.54 0.47 8.73
C ARG A 324 16.74 1.65 9.67
N GLY A 325 16.18 2.81 9.33
CA GLY A 325 16.29 4.02 10.13
C GLY A 325 15.71 3.84 11.52
N VAL A 326 14.53 3.23 11.65
CA VAL A 326 13.90 2.95 12.95
C VAL A 326 14.70 1.94 13.78
N ARG A 327 15.30 0.91 13.17
CA ARG A 327 16.19 0.00 13.91
C ARG A 327 17.40 0.74 14.49
N ALA A 328 18.05 1.56 13.68
CA ALA A 328 19.18 2.36 14.13
C ALA A 328 18.77 3.38 15.19
N LEU A 329 17.62 4.06 15.01
CA LEU A 329 17.08 5.00 15.98
C LEU A 329 16.77 4.31 17.31
N ASN A 330 16.06 3.17 17.29
CA ASN A 330 15.77 2.37 18.48
C ASN A 330 17.04 1.94 19.21
N TRP A 331 18.08 1.56 18.47
CA TRP A 331 19.36 1.15 19.02
C TRP A 331 20.06 2.31 19.72
N VAL A 332 20.21 3.45 19.04
CA VAL A 332 20.94 4.59 19.63
C VAL A 332 20.17 5.15 20.84
N MET A 333 18.85 5.22 20.76
CA MET A 333 18.01 5.74 21.83
C MET A 333 17.75 4.76 22.97
N ALA A 334 18.29 3.55 22.91
CA ALA A 334 18.08 2.54 23.95
C ALA A 334 18.52 3.08 25.33
N GLY A 335 17.64 3.04 26.33
CA GLY A 335 17.95 3.54 27.67
C GLY A 335 17.90 5.07 27.83
N SER A 336 17.59 5.83 26.78
CA SER A 336 17.23 7.25 26.91
C SER A 336 15.92 7.38 27.71
N TYR A 337 15.85 8.36 28.61
CA TYR A 337 14.67 8.57 29.44
C TYR A 337 13.41 8.80 28.59
N GLY A 338 12.35 8.02 28.85
CA GLY A 338 11.08 8.11 28.14
C GLY A 338 11.08 7.50 26.72
N TRP A 339 12.16 6.88 26.27
CA TRP A 339 12.22 6.20 24.98
C TRP A 339 11.65 4.79 25.04
N GLU A 340 10.69 4.51 24.15
CA GLU A 340 10.22 3.17 23.85
C GLU A 340 10.53 2.83 22.37
N PRO A 341 11.09 1.63 22.08
CA PRO A 341 11.42 1.25 20.71
C PRO A 341 10.21 1.27 19.76
N LEU A 342 10.35 1.98 18.65
CA LEU A 342 9.32 2.04 17.62
C LEU A 342 9.26 0.78 16.77
N PRO A 343 8.07 0.42 16.26
CA PRO A 343 7.95 -0.71 15.35
C PRO A 343 8.60 -0.40 14.00
N THR A 344 9.30 -1.39 13.47
CA THR A 344 9.98 -1.33 12.17
C THR A 344 9.03 -1.44 10.99
N THR A 345 7.72 -1.61 11.25
CA THR A 345 6.66 -1.65 10.23
C THR A 345 5.76 -0.44 10.38
N MET A 346 5.66 0.37 9.32
CA MET A 346 4.81 1.58 9.30
C MET A 346 3.35 1.28 9.67
N GLU A 347 2.83 0.12 9.26
CA GLU A 347 1.45 -0.29 9.53
C GLU A 347 1.11 -0.38 11.03
N GLN A 348 2.08 -0.68 11.89
CA GLN A 348 1.83 -0.68 13.34
C GLN A 348 1.63 0.75 13.84
N VAL A 349 2.48 1.70 13.46
CA VAL A 349 2.33 3.11 13.83
C VAL A 349 1.05 3.70 13.23
N ARG A 350 0.80 3.44 11.94
CA ARG A 350 -0.35 3.96 11.18
C ARG A 350 -1.69 3.63 11.82
N ARG A 351 -1.82 2.42 12.40
CA ARG A 351 -3.04 1.97 13.10
C ARG A 351 -3.14 2.48 14.54
N SER A 352 -2.09 3.12 15.04
CA SER A 352 -2.01 3.66 16.41
C SER A 352 -2.35 5.15 16.46
N VAL A 353 -2.42 5.82 15.30
CA VAL A 353 -2.67 7.24 15.20
C VAL A 353 -4.08 7.49 14.66
N ASP A 354 -4.74 8.46 15.26
CA ASP A 354 -6.00 9.01 14.79
C ASP A 354 -5.68 10.35 14.13
N VAL A 355 -5.93 10.44 12.82
CA VAL A 355 -5.57 11.59 12.01
C VAL A 355 -6.82 12.16 11.36
N VAL A 356 -6.98 13.47 11.45
CA VAL A 356 -8.13 14.19 10.91
C VAL A 356 -7.64 15.08 9.77
N PRO A 357 -8.17 14.94 8.56
CA PRO A 357 -7.80 15.82 7.46
C PRO A 357 -8.33 17.25 7.70
N LEU A 358 -7.62 18.23 7.18
CA LEU A 358 -8.07 19.61 7.09
C LEU A 358 -9.29 19.69 6.18
N LEU A 359 -10.28 20.50 6.59
CA LEU A 359 -11.50 20.71 5.82
C LEU A 359 -11.23 21.41 4.50
N GLU A 360 -10.27 22.33 4.49
CA GLU A 360 -9.86 23.09 3.32
C GLU A 360 -8.37 22.85 3.02
N PRO A 361 -7.98 22.86 1.74
CA PRO A 361 -6.57 22.85 1.38
C PRO A 361 -5.87 24.07 2.00
N PRO A 362 -4.72 23.89 2.66
CA PRO A 362 -3.93 25.01 3.16
C PRO A 362 -3.56 25.90 1.97
N GLY A 363 -3.74 27.22 2.12
CA GLY A 363 -3.62 28.23 1.05
C GLY A 363 -2.45 27.94 0.12
N GLN A 364 -2.77 27.73 -1.17
CA GLN A 364 -1.80 27.48 -2.23
C GLN A 364 -1.01 28.73 -2.59
#